data_AF-A0A847U049-F1
#
_entry.id   AF-A0A847U049-F1
#
_cell.length_a   1.000
_cell.length_b   1.000
_cell.length_c   1.000
_cell.angle_alpha   90.00
_cell.angle_beta   90.00
_cell.angle_gamma   90.00
#
_symmetry.space_group_name_H-M   'P 1'
#
loop_
_entity.id
_entity.type
_entity.pdbx_description
1 polymer ?
#
loop_
_entity_poly.entity_id
_entity_poly.type
_entity_poly.pdbx_seq_one_letter_code
_entity_poly.pdbx_strand_id
1 'polypeptide(L)'
;MENSHEPAFGDDAIEAVAFLARSEHRLRVLALLDDGVHSRTALGEHTGVSRVTLSRILNDLADRTLIEHDPTENTYALTGFGELVYADFARLLGTVSVGQAVPDVVDRLPTEWFDFELRCLSESTLVAPDSDDPLAAARVVANAVQDASSFHALLGTFISLPMYTFEDAVRSGDPPDGVVLFDASLTETMVDDADLRNRWRHIEAEIGSTVYYTVDDPVPCSIDLIDGDTVFLTVDREQHSGFDILRCTHPAVVRWARETIERQLADATPLDRCLSARS
;
A
#
# COMPACT_ATOMS: atom_id res chain seq x y z
N MET A 1 28.51 -18.65 22.89
CA MET A 1 29.31 -18.39 21.67
C MET A 1 28.59 -19.15 20.57
N GLU A 2 27.53 -18.53 20.05
CA GLU A 2 26.66 -19.11 19.02
C GLU A 2 27.38 -18.98 17.69
N ASN A 3 27.58 -20.11 17.01
CA ASN A 3 28.03 -20.14 15.63
C ASN A 3 26.88 -19.59 14.78
N SER A 4 26.96 -18.30 14.44
CA SER A 4 26.18 -17.72 13.35
C SER A 4 26.52 -18.50 12.08
N HIS A 5 25.60 -19.35 11.63
CA HIS A 5 25.71 -20.06 10.37
C HIS A 5 25.58 -19.03 9.25
N GLU A 6 26.72 -18.57 8.74
CA GLU A 6 26.78 -17.67 7.60
C GLU A 6 26.12 -18.38 6.41
N PRO A 7 25.05 -17.82 5.80
CA PRO A 7 24.39 -18.46 4.68
C PRO A 7 25.38 -18.52 3.50
N ALA A 8 25.84 -19.73 3.16
CA ALA A 8 26.66 -19.96 1.99
C ALA A 8 25.75 -19.96 0.75
N PHE A 9 25.67 -18.83 0.06
CA PHE A 9 25.06 -18.76 -1.26
C PHE A 9 26.00 -19.43 -2.27
N GLY A 10 25.52 -20.42 -3.03
CA GLY A 10 26.34 -21.05 -4.07
C GLY A 10 26.64 -20.06 -5.20
N ASP A 11 27.89 -20.00 -5.67
CA ASP A 11 28.32 -19.08 -6.74
C ASP A 11 27.42 -19.21 -8.00
N ASP A 12 27.00 -20.43 -8.36
CA ASP A 12 26.10 -20.70 -9.49
C ASP A 12 24.73 -20.01 -9.35
N ALA A 13 24.20 -19.94 -8.11
CA ALA A 13 22.93 -19.27 -7.85
C ALA A 13 23.06 -17.75 -7.95
N ILE A 14 24.17 -17.19 -7.46
CA ILE A 14 24.48 -15.77 -7.62
C ILE A 14 24.61 -15.41 -9.09
N GLU A 15 25.28 -16.25 -9.90
CA GLU A 15 25.40 -16.02 -11.34
C GLU A 15 24.04 -16.09 -12.06
N ALA A 16 23.17 -17.02 -11.69
CA ALA A 16 21.82 -17.12 -12.24
C ALA A 16 20.99 -15.86 -11.92
N VAL A 17 21.07 -15.37 -10.68
CA VAL A 17 20.41 -14.12 -10.27
C VAL A 17 21.01 -12.92 -11.03
N ALA A 18 22.34 -12.81 -11.06
CA ALA A 18 23.03 -11.73 -11.76
C ALA A 18 22.74 -11.71 -13.27
N PHE A 19 22.54 -12.89 -13.88
CA PHE A 19 22.15 -12.99 -15.28
C PHE A 19 20.83 -12.27 -15.56
N LEU A 20 19.80 -12.48 -14.73
CA LEU A 20 18.51 -11.79 -14.88
C LEU A 20 18.62 -10.31 -14.50
N ALA A 21 19.24 -10.01 -13.35
CA ALA A 21 19.35 -8.64 -12.83
C ALA A 21 20.14 -7.68 -13.74
N ARG A 22 21.04 -8.18 -14.58
CA ARG A 22 21.88 -7.36 -15.49
C ARG A 22 21.17 -6.94 -16.79
N SER A 23 19.89 -7.28 -16.99
CA SER A 23 19.18 -6.89 -18.21
C SER A 23 17.67 -6.75 -18.01
N GLU A 24 17.20 -5.50 -18.08
CA GLU A 24 15.77 -5.17 -18.07
C GLU A 24 15.00 -5.94 -19.16
N HIS A 25 15.56 -6.09 -20.37
CA HIS A 25 14.90 -6.82 -21.45
C HIS A 25 14.65 -8.30 -21.14
N ARG A 26 15.50 -8.96 -20.34
CA ARG A 26 15.27 -10.35 -19.92
C ARG A 26 14.06 -10.42 -18.99
N LEU A 27 14.02 -9.54 -17.98
CA LEU A 27 12.90 -9.45 -17.05
C LEU A 27 11.61 -9.06 -17.77
N ARG A 28 11.67 -8.16 -18.75
CA ARG A 28 10.50 -7.78 -19.56
C ARG A 28 9.96 -8.94 -20.41
N VAL A 29 10.83 -9.80 -20.94
CA VAL A 29 10.38 -11.02 -21.62
C VAL A 29 9.70 -11.98 -20.66
N LEU A 30 10.27 -12.21 -19.47
CA LEU A 30 9.65 -13.06 -18.45
C LEU A 30 8.30 -12.48 -17.99
N ALA A 31 8.20 -11.16 -17.81
CA ALA A 31 6.97 -10.46 -17.46
C ALA A 31 5.85 -10.68 -18.48
N LEU A 32 6.16 -10.53 -19.77
CA LEU A 32 5.19 -10.81 -20.82
C LEU A 32 4.75 -12.28 -20.80
N LEU A 33 5.70 -13.20 -20.58
CA LEU A 33 5.39 -14.63 -20.56
C LEU A 33 4.63 -15.10 -19.31
N ASP A 34 4.67 -14.32 -18.22
CA ASP A 34 3.84 -14.49 -17.02
C ASP A 34 2.38 -14.10 -17.29
N ASP A 35 2.16 -13.07 -18.12
CA ASP A 35 0.82 -12.67 -18.59
C ASP A 35 0.23 -13.67 -19.62
N GLY A 36 1.06 -14.54 -20.19
CA GLY A 36 0.64 -15.66 -21.01
C GLY A 36 1.57 -16.05 -22.15
N VAL A 37 1.10 -16.95 -23.01
CA VAL A 37 1.87 -17.47 -24.15
C VAL A 37 2.03 -16.40 -25.23
N HIS A 38 3.26 -16.19 -25.72
CA HIS A 38 3.55 -15.18 -26.75
C HIS A 38 4.36 -15.72 -27.93
N SER A 39 4.07 -15.21 -29.13
CA SER A 39 4.92 -15.42 -30.30
C SER A 39 6.19 -14.57 -30.22
N ARG A 40 7.23 -15.00 -30.95
CA ARG A 40 8.46 -14.21 -31.07
C ARG A 40 8.23 -12.79 -31.60
N THR A 41 7.32 -12.64 -32.56
CA THR A 41 7.00 -11.33 -33.14
C THR A 41 6.38 -10.42 -32.08
N ALA A 42 5.40 -10.94 -31.32
CA ALA A 42 4.77 -10.20 -30.24
C ALA A 42 5.78 -9.78 -29.17
N LEU A 43 6.67 -10.68 -28.74
CA LEU A 43 7.75 -10.35 -27.79
C LEU A 43 8.67 -9.25 -28.33
N GLY A 44 9.01 -9.29 -29.62
CA GLY A 44 9.83 -8.25 -30.26
C GLY A 44 9.16 -6.88 -30.30
N GLU A 45 7.85 -6.84 -30.58
CA GLU A 45 7.06 -5.61 -30.59
C GLU A 45 6.95 -4.99 -29.18
N HIS A 46 6.66 -5.81 -28.16
CA HIS A 46 6.50 -5.33 -26.78
C HIS A 46 7.81 -4.93 -26.12
N THR A 47 8.94 -5.53 -26.51
CA THR A 47 10.27 -5.23 -25.95
C THR A 47 11.05 -4.18 -26.74
N GLY A 48 10.75 -3.97 -28.03
CA GLY A 48 11.42 -3.00 -28.89
C GLY A 48 12.86 -3.36 -29.27
N VAL A 49 13.35 -4.56 -28.92
CA VAL A 49 14.73 -4.97 -29.19
C VAL A 49 14.91 -5.48 -30.61
N SER A 50 16.15 -5.46 -31.12
CA SER A 50 16.47 -6.04 -32.43
C SER A 50 16.17 -7.55 -32.47
N ARG A 51 15.86 -8.08 -33.66
CA ARG A 51 15.64 -9.53 -33.84
C ARG A 51 16.82 -10.38 -33.34
N VAL A 52 18.05 -9.91 -33.54
CA VAL A 52 19.27 -10.61 -33.09
C VAL A 52 19.34 -10.61 -31.57
N THR A 53 19.06 -9.47 -30.94
CA THR A 53 19.00 -9.34 -29.48
C THR A 53 17.93 -10.25 -28.88
N LEU A 54 16.73 -10.26 -29.46
CA LEU A 54 15.64 -11.13 -28.99
C LEU A 54 16.00 -12.62 -29.13
N SER A 55 16.62 -13.03 -30.24
CA SER A 55 17.15 -14.41 -30.40
C SER A 55 18.05 -14.79 -29.24
N ARG A 56 18.99 -13.91 -28.91
CA ARG A 56 19.95 -14.19 -27.84
C ARG A 56 19.25 -14.28 -26.48
N ILE A 57 18.32 -13.37 -26.19
CA ILE A 57 17.56 -13.41 -24.93
C ILE A 57 16.76 -14.71 -24.82
N LEU A 58 16.01 -15.09 -25.86
CA LEU A 58 15.19 -16.30 -25.83
C LEU A 58 16.05 -17.57 -25.68
N ASN A 59 17.16 -17.65 -26.40
CA ASN A 59 18.10 -18.77 -26.26
C ASN A 59 18.71 -18.80 -24.85
N ASP A 60 19.22 -17.67 -24.34
CA ASP A 60 19.82 -17.61 -23.01
C ASP A 60 18.81 -18.00 -21.89
N LEU A 61 17.53 -17.66 -22.06
CA LEU A 61 16.47 -18.02 -21.12
C LEU A 61 16.07 -19.50 -21.22
N ALA A 62 16.00 -20.05 -22.45
CA ALA A 62 15.68 -21.45 -22.69
C ALA A 62 16.80 -22.39 -22.23
N ASP A 63 18.06 -22.02 -22.47
CA ASP A 63 19.26 -22.74 -21.99
C ASP A 63 19.29 -22.85 -20.45
N ARG A 64 18.62 -21.90 -19.77
CA ARG A 64 18.46 -21.86 -18.31
C ARG A 64 17.16 -22.47 -17.82
N THR A 65 16.40 -23.11 -18.70
CA THR A 65 15.10 -23.75 -18.40
C THR A 65 14.06 -22.80 -17.84
N LEU A 66 14.18 -21.49 -18.08
CA LEU A 66 13.22 -20.48 -17.62
C LEU A 66 12.03 -20.34 -18.59
N ILE A 67 12.26 -20.62 -19.86
CA ILE A 67 11.21 -20.61 -20.89
C ILE A 67 11.28 -21.87 -21.72
N GLU A 68 10.16 -22.21 -22.35
CA GLU A 68 10.07 -23.24 -23.38
C GLU A 68 9.54 -22.66 -24.68
N HIS A 69 9.86 -23.34 -25.79
CA HIS A 69 9.41 -22.98 -27.14
C HIS A 69 8.57 -24.13 -27.70
N ASP A 70 7.34 -23.82 -28.11
CA ASP A 70 6.53 -24.72 -28.90
C ASP A 70 6.87 -24.52 -30.39
N PRO A 71 7.49 -25.51 -31.05
CA PRO A 71 7.86 -25.39 -32.46
C PRO A 71 6.67 -25.47 -33.41
N THR A 72 5.53 -26.00 -32.98
CA THR A 72 4.32 -26.17 -33.81
C THR A 72 3.56 -24.85 -33.95
N GLU A 73 3.34 -24.16 -32.83
CA GLU A 73 2.68 -22.86 -32.78
C GLU A 73 3.68 -21.69 -32.88
N ASN A 74 4.98 -21.98 -32.79
CA ASN A 74 6.07 -21.01 -32.77
C ASN A 74 5.91 -19.95 -31.67
N THR A 75 5.51 -20.41 -30.49
CA THR A 75 5.23 -19.61 -29.29
C THR A 75 6.15 -19.98 -28.14
N TYR A 76 6.26 -19.06 -27.18
CA TYR A 76 7.08 -19.20 -25.98
C TYR A 76 6.18 -19.09 -24.76
N ALA A 77 6.54 -19.83 -23.72
CA ALA A 77 5.90 -19.81 -22.40
C ALA A 77 6.96 -19.87 -21.30
N LEU A 78 6.63 -19.41 -20.10
CA LEU A 78 7.42 -19.76 -18.93
C LEU A 78 7.34 -21.27 -18.69
N THR A 79 8.44 -21.87 -18.24
CA THR A 79 8.35 -23.19 -17.60
C THR A 79 7.84 -23.01 -16.17
N GLY A 80 7.42 -24.08 -15.50
CA GLY A 80 7.09 -23.99 -14.07
C GLY A 80 8.26 -23.50 -13.18
N PHE A 81 9.51 -23.74 -13.58
CA PHE A 81 10.67 -23.13 -12.90
C PHE A 81 10.81 -21.65 -13.22
N GLY A 82 10.57 -21.26 -14.47
CA GLY A 82 10.54 -19.86 -14.91
C GLY A 82 9.50 -19.02 -14.17
N GLU A 83 8.29 -19.55 -13.97
CA GLU A 83 7.23 -18.93 -13.18
C GLU A 83 7.70 -18.62 -11.75
N LEU A 84 8.26 -19.61 -11.06
CA LEU A 84 8.79 -19.44 -9.69
C LEU A 84 9.90 -18.39 -9.64
N VAL A 85 10.86 -18.46 -10.57
CA VAL A 85 11.98 -17.52 -10.63
C VAL A 85 11.50 -16.10 -10.92
N TYR A 86 10.60 -15.94 -11.90
CA TYR A 86 10.08 -14.62 -12.26
C TYR A 86 9.26 -14.01 -11.11
N ALA A 87 8.40 -14.80 -10.45
CA ALA A 87 7.62 -14.34 -9.30
C ALA A 87 8.52 -13.84 -8.15
N ASP A 88 9.59 -14.57 -7.83
CA ASP A 88 10.58 -14.14 -6.83
C ASP A 88 11.34 -12.87 -7.25
N PHE A 89 11.70 -12.77 -8.53
CA PHE A 89 12.36 -11.59 -9.07
C PHE A 89 11.46 -10.35 -9.06
N ALA A 90 10.20 -10.48 -9.50
CA ALA A 90 9.22 -9.41 -9.49
C ALA A 90 8.97 -8.92 -8.06
N ARG A 91 8.87 -9.85 -7.11
CA ARG A 91 8.75 -9.54 -5.68
C ARG A 91 9.96 -8.77 -5.14
N LEU A 92 11.17 -9.23 -5.45
CA LEU A 92 12.40 -8.57 -5.02
C LEU A 92 12.52 -7.18 -5.64
N LEU A 93 12.30 -7.06 -6.96
CA LEU A 93 12.38 -5.78 -7.67
C LEU A 93 11.38 -4.77 -7.09
N GLY A 94 10.13 -5.18 -6.89
CA GLY A 94 9.12 -4.32 -6.26
C GLY A 94 9.50 -3.90 -4.85
N THR A 95 10.05 -4.81 -4.04
CA THR A 95 10.56 -4.50 -2.69
C THR A 95 11.67 -3.44 -2.73
N VAL A 96 12.66 -3.62 -3.62
CA VAL A 96 13.75 -2.66 -3.80
C VAL A 96 13.23 -1.31 -4.31
N SER A 97 12.27 -1.32 -5.23
CA SER A 97 11.63 -0.10 -5.74
C SER A 97 10.94 0.70 -4.63
N VAL A 98 10.22 0.05 -3.73
CA VAL A 98 9.61 0.72 -2.56
C VAL A 98 10.69 1.34 -1.67
N GLY A 99 11.74 0.58 -1.34
CA GLY A 99 12.88 1.05 -0.56
C GLY A 99 13.61 2.25 -1.17
N GLN A 100 13.70 2.32 -2.50
CA GLN A 100 14.32 3.45 -3.20
C GLN A 100 13.40 4.66 -3.33
N ALA A 101 12.08 4.45 -3.45
CA ALA A 101 11.12 5.52 -3.60
C ALA A 101 10.88 6.29 -2.30
N VAL A 102 10.82 5.58 -1.16
CA VAL A 102 10.47 6.17 0.15
C VAL A 102 11.35 5.65 1.29
N PRO A 103 12.70 5.79 1.20
CA PRO A 103 13.65 5.13 2.10
C PRO A 103 13.39 5.39 3.59
N ASP A 104 13.08 6.63 3.96
CA ASP A 104 12.85 7.03 5.35
C ASP A 104 11.52 6.51 5.94
N VAL A 105 10.61 6.04 5.08
CA VAL A 105 9.30 5.50 5.47
C VAL A 105 9.34 3.98 5.57
N VAL A 106 10.07 3.30 4.68
CA VAL A 106 10.06 1.83 4.60
C VAL A 106 10.43 1.16 5.91
N ASP A 107 11.47 1.66 6.60
CA ASP A 107 11.94 1.07 7.86
C ASP A 107 10.92 1.18 9.01
N ARG A 108 9.90 2.02 8.85
CA ARG A 108 8.82 2.24 9.84
C ARG A 108 7.49 1.59 9.45
N LEU A 109 7.40 1.00 8.26
CA LEU A 109 6.16 0.35 7.82
C LEU A 109 5.91 -0.92 8.66
N PRO A 110 4.70 -1.10 9.22
CA PRO A 110 4.35 -2.29 9.99
C PRO A 110 4.06 -3.46 9.04
N THR A 111 5.09 -3.96 8.36
CA THR A 111 4.94 -4.98 7.30
C THR A 111 4.33 -6.29 7.80
N GLU A 112 4.47 -6.63 9.08
CA GLU A 112 3.82 -7.80 9.71
C GLU A 112 2.31 -7.61 9.91
N TRP A 113 1.84 -6.36 9.94
CA TRP A 113 0.41 -6.02 10.07
C TRP A 113 -0.32 -6.00 8.72
N PHE A 114 0.42 -5.84 7.62
CA PHE A 114 -0.13 -5.87 6.27
C PHE A 114 -0.48 -7.30 5.86
N ASP A 115 -1.66 -7.49 5.25
CA ASP A 115 -2.05 -8.74 4.57
C ASP A 115 -1.82 -8.63 3.05
N PHE A 116 -0.81 -7.85 2.67
CA PHE A 116 -0.35 -7.69 1.29
C PHE A 116 1.18 -7.62 1.29
N GLU A 117 1.78 -7.99 0.16
CA GLU A 117 3.24 -7.94 0.03
C GLU A 117 3.73 -6.51 -0.19
N LEU A 118 4.83 -6.13 0.48
CA LEU A 118 5.41 -4.78 0.44
C LEU A 118 5.52 -4.20 -0.98
N ARG A 119 5.83 -5.04 -1.98
CA ARG A 119 5.90 -4.65 -3.41
C ARG A 119 4.65 -3.93 -3.93
N CYS A 120 3.47 -4.16 -3.35
CA CYS A 120 2.24 -3.49 -3.75
C CYS A 120 2.27 -1.97 -3.47
N LEU A 121 3.23 -1.49 -2.68
CA LEU A 121 3.50 -0.08 -2.47
C LEU A 121 4.48 0.52 -3.50
N SER A 122 4.94 -0.23 -4.52
CA SER A 122 5.94 0.26 -5.49
C SER A 122 5.47 1.49 -6.26
N GLU A 123 4.17 1.58 -6.51
CA GLU A 123 3.51 2.71 -7.18
C GLU A 123 2.93 3.73 -6.19
N SER A 124 3.25 3.59 -4.89
CA SER A 124 2.82 4.57 -3.90
C SER A 124 3.64 5.85 -4.02
N THR A 125 3.02 6.98 -3.70
CA THR A 125 3.66 8.29 -3.71
C THR A 125 3.69 8.86 -2.30
N LEU A 126 4.86 9.31 -1.85
CA LEU A 126 4.95 10.13 -0.64
C LEU A 126 4.20 11.44 -0.88
N VAL A 127 3.31 11.78 0.04
CA VAL A 127 2.48 12.98 -0.06
C VAL A 127 3.27 14.19 0.43
N ALA A 128 3.33 15.23 -0.40
CA ALA A 128 4.00 16.51 -0.11
C ALA A 128 5.47 16.37 0.40
N PRO A 129 6.33 15.57 -0.26
CA PRO A 129 7.66 15.21 0.24
C PRO A 129 8.60 16.41 0.41
N ASP A 130 8.46 17.42 -0.45
CA ASP A 130 9.34 18.59 -0.51
C ASP A 130 8.69 19.86 0.08
N SER A 131 7.64 19.71 0.90
CA SER A 131 6.95 20.87 1.47
C SER A 131 7.56 21.31 2.79
N ASP A 132 7.89 22.60 2.88
CA ASP A 132 8.26 23.25 4.14
C ASP A 132 7.05 23.52 5.06
N ASP A 133 5.79 23.33 4.59
CA ASP A 133 4.58 23.45 5.40
C ASP A 133 4.32 22.13 6.15
N PRO A 134 4.41 22.09 7.50
CA PRO A 134 4.16 20.89 8.28
C PRO A 134 2.73 20.33 8.14
N LEU A 135 1.79 21.14 7.64
CA LEU A 135 0.41 20.74 7.43
C LEU A 135 0.13 20.30 5.98
N ALA A 136 1.11 20.35 5.06
CA ALA A 136 0.88 20.07 3.65
C ALA A 136 0.32 18.67 3.41
N ALA A 137 0.89 17.64 4.05
CA ALA A 137 0.40 16.27 3.93
C ALA A 137 -1.02 16.12 4.51
N ALA A 138 -1.29 16.73 5.66
CA ALA A 138 -2.63 16.77 6.26
C ALA A 138 -3.67 17.42 5.35
N ARG A 139 -3.30 18.51 4.65
CA ARG A 139 -4.20 19.20 3.70
C ARG A 139 -4.56 18.32 2.52
N VAL A 140 -3.64 17.48 2.04
CA VAL A 140 -3.94 16.56 0.94
C VAL A 140 -5.00 15.54 1.35
N VAL A 141 -4.87 14.94 2.54
CA VAL A 141 -5.89 14.00 3.05
C VAL A 141 -7.21 14.73 3.31
N ALA A 142 -7.16 15.93 3.88
CA ALA A 142 -8.37 16.73 4.15
C ALA A 142 -9.12 17.09 2.86
N ASN A 143 -8.41 17.50 1.81
CA ASN A 143 -9.01 17.75 0.50
C ASN A 143 -9.58 16.47 -0.11
N ALA A 144 -8.89 15.33 0.04
CA ALA A 144 -9.40 14.05 -0.44
C ALA A 144 -10.72 13.66 0.26
N VAL A 145 -10.83 13.90 1.58
CA VAL A 145 -12.09 13.72 2.31
C VAL A 145 -13.17 14.69 1.84
N GLN A 146 -12.82 15.96 1.61
CA GLN A 146 -13.79 16.98 1.15
C GLN A 146 -14.41 16.63 -0.21
N ASP A 147 -13.59 16.13 -1.13
CA ASP A 147 -13.98 15.91 -2.52
C ASP A 147 -14.56 14.49 -2.75
N ALA A 148 -14.58 13.65 -1.70
CA ALA A 148 -15.04 12.27 -1.76
C ALA A 148 -16.57 12.16 -1.82
N SER A 149 -17.05 11.02 -2.30
CA SER A 149 -18.41 10.55 -2.02
C SER A 149 -18.48 9.77 -0.70
N SER A 150 -17.41 9.06 -0.35
CA SER A 150 -17.31 8.32 0.90
C SER A 150 -15.87 8.20 1.41
N PHE A 151 -15.71 8.09 2.72
CA PHE A 151 -14.43 7.78 3.34
C PHE A 151 -14.57 6.85 4.54
N HIS A 152 -13.60 5.96 4.69
CA HIS A 152 -13.51 5.04 5.83
C HIS A 152 -12.10 5.12 6.40
N ALA A 153 -11.98 5.42 7.69
CA ALA A 153 -10.69 5.65 8.33
C ALA A 153 -10.50 4.74 9.55
N LEU A 154 -9.30 4.17 9.69
CA LEU A 154 -8.85 3.46 10.88
C LEU A 154 -7.57 4.14 11.37
N LEU A 155 -7.63 4.77 12.54
CA LEU A 155 -6.64 5.74 12.99
C LEU A 155 -5.93 5.29 14.26
N GLY A 156 -4.59 5.30 14.20
CA GLY A 156 -3.69 5.25 15.38
C GLY A 156 -2.88 6.53 15.56
N THR A 157 -2.78 7.34 14.49
CA THR A 157 -2.29 8.71 14.51
C THR A 157 -3.41 9.66 14.09
N PHE A 158 -3.69 10.68 14.91
CA PHE A 158 -4.75 11.64 14.64
C PHE A 158 -4.22 12.90 13.95
N ILE A 159 -4.71 13.14 12.74
CA ILE A 159 -4.51 14.39 12.01
C ILE A 159 -5.85 15.13 12.04
N SER A 160 -5.91 16.30 12.69
CA SER A 160 -7.18 16.99 12.95
C SER A 160 -7.83 17.62 11.72
N LEU A 161 -7.05 17.93 10.69
CA LEU A 161 -7.52 18.71 9.54
C LEU A 161 -8.64 18.01 8.72
N PRO A 162 -8.55 16.70 8.39
CA PRO A 162 -9.67 15.97 7.77
C PRO A 162 -10.98 16.07 8.55
N MET A 163 -10.95 15.98 9.88
CA MET A 163 -12.16 16.14 10.71
C MET A 163 -12.76 17.55 10.59
N TYR A 164 -11.91 18.58 10.53
CA TYR A 164 -12.36 19.96 10.42
C TYR A 164 -13.01 20.23 9.06
N THR A 165 -12.37 19.72 8.00
CA THR A 165 -12.92 19.80 6.65
C THR A 165 -14.22 19.00 6.51
N PHE A 166 -14.32 17.84 7.14
CA PHE A 166 -15.56 17.07 7.17
C PHE A 166 -16.69 17.82 7.88
N GLU A 167 -16.40 18.46 9.02
CA GLU A 167 -17.39 19.30 9.72
C GLU A 167 -17.88 20.47 8.84
N ASP A 168 -16.99 21.09 8.08
CA ASP A 168 -17.37 22.17 7.16
C ASP A 168 -18.23 21.66 5.99
N ALA A 169 -17.99 20.45 5.49
CA ALA A 169 -18.86 19.79 4.50
C ALA A 169 -20.25 19.49 5.08
N VAL A 170 -20.32 19.01 6.34
CA VAL A 170 -21.58 18.81 7.07
C VAL A 170 -22.37 20.10 7.18
N ARG A 171 -21.72 21.20 7.59
CA ARG A 171 -22.37 22.53 7.66
C ARG A 171 -22.85 23.05 6.31
N SER A 172 -22.15 22.67 5.24
CA SER A 172 -22.50 23.06 3.86
C SER A 172 -23.67 22.25 3.30
N GLY A 173 -24.04 21.15 3.96
CA GLY A 173 -25.22 20.33 3.63
C GLY A 173 -24.98 19.26 2.56
N ASP A 174 -23.71 18.98 2.23
CA ASP A 174 -23.32 17.93 1.28
C ASP A 174 -22.11 17.14 1.80
N PRO A 175 -22.20 16.50 2.98
CA PRO A 175 -21.10 15.72 3.52
C PRO A 175 -20.94 14.37 2.79
N PRO A 176 -19.71 13.87 2.62
CA PRO A 176 -19.48 12.49 2.21
C PRO A 176 -19.98 11.48 3.26
N ASP A 177 -20.26 10.25 2.84
CA ASP A 177 -20.53 9.14 3.76
C ASP A 177 -19.25 8.79 4.53
N GLY A 178 -19.24 8.97 5.85
CA GLY A 178 -18.04 8.88 6.68
C GLY A 178 -18.12 7.83 7.78
N VAL A 179 -17.05 7.05 7.94
CA VAL A 179 -16.81 6.18 9.11
C VAL A 179 -15.38 6.38 9.60
N VAL A 180 -15.20 6.59 10.90
CA VAL A 180 -13.88 6.77 11.53
C VAL A 180 -13.77 5.89 12.76
N LEU A 181 -12.74 5.05 12.80
CA LEU A 181 -12.40 4.19 13.92
C LEU A 181 -11.11 4.68 14.56
N PHE A 182 -11.12 4.85 15.87
CA PHE A 182 -9.95 5.20 16.66
C PHE A 182 -9.49 4.00 17.47
N ASP A 183 -8.17 3.78 17.52
CA ASP A 183 -7.60 2.89 18.53
C ASP A 183 -7.84 3.41 19.96
N ALA A 184 -7.49 2.59 20.96
CA ALA A 184 -7.70 2.94 22.36
C ALA A 184 -7.01 4.27 22.78
N SER A 185 -5.80 4.54 22.27
CA SER A 185 -5.02 5.74 22.61
C SER A 185 -5.68 7.02 22.08
N LEU A 186 -6.08 7.00 20.80
CA LEU A 186 -6.81 8.11 20.21
C LEU A 186 -8.22 8.26 20.79
N THR A 187 -8.86 7.15 21.15
CA THR A 187 -10.16 7.18 21.83
C THR A 187 -10.10 8.00 23.11
N GLU A 188 -9.07 7.80 23.95
CA GLU A 188 -8.87 8.62 25.15
C GLU A 188 -8.74 10.10 24.82
N THR A 189 -7.97 10.45 23.78
CA THR A 189 -7.82 11.84 23.32
C THR A 189 -9.17 12.43 22.86
N MET A 190 -9.92 11.70 22.04
CA MET A 190 -11.22 12.14 21.51
C MET A 190 -12.30 12.25 22.60
N VAL A 191 -12.15 11.49 23.70
CA VAL A 191 -13.05 11.48 24.85
C VAL A 191 -12.63 12.50 25.91
N ASP A 192 -11.35 12.83 26.08
CA ASP A 192 -10.88 13.71 27.17
C ASP A 192 -10.70 15.16 26.74
N ASP A 193 -10.48 15.44 25.45
CA ASP A 193 -10.47 16.79 24.88
C ASP A 193 -11.90 17.32 24.65
N ALA A 194 -12.24 18.45 25.30
CA ALA A 194 -13.58 19.04 25.22
C ALA A 194 -13.93 19.58 23.82
N ASP A 195 -12.96 20.13 23.10
CA ASP A 195 -13.19 20.73 21.79
C ASP A 195 -13.39 19.62 20.75
N LEU A 196 -12.59 18.56 20.80
CA LEU A 196 -12.80 17.37 19.96
C LEU A 196 -14.14 16.71 20.27
N ARG A 197 -14.47 16.55 21.57
CA ARG A 197 -15.77 16.03 22.01
C ARG A 197 -16.96 16.79 21.45
N ASN A 198 -16.92 18.12 21.57
CA ASN A 198 -17.99 18.96 21.07
C ASN A 198 -18.12 18.85 19.54
N ARG A 199 -16.98 18.77 18.85
CA ARG A 199 -16.94 18.68 17.39
C ARG A 199 -17.55 17.40 16.85
N TRP A 200 -17.08 16.23 17.30
CA TRP A 200 -17.63 14.98 16.76
C TRP A 200 -19.11 14.80 17.10
N ARG A 201 -19.55 15.25 18.28
CA ARG A 201 -20.99 15.26 18.65
C ARG A 201 -21.82 16.16 17.76
N HIS A 202 -21.29 17.33 17.38
CA HIS A 202 -21.97 18.23 16.45
C HIS A 202 -22.12 17.58 15.08
N ILE A 203 -21.04 16.97 14.56
CA ILE A 203 -21.05 16.25 13.29
C ILE A 203 -22.12 15.15 13.28
N GLU A 204 -22.13 14.25 14.26
CA GLU A 204 -23.11 13.17 14.34
C GLU A 204 -24.55 13.67 14.54
N ALA A 205 -24.73 14.79 15.25
CA ALA A 205 -26.06 15.39 15.44
C ALA A 205 -26.63 15.99 14.15
N GLU A 206 -25.81 16.65 13.33
CA GLU A 206 -26.23 17.21 12.03
C GLU A 206 -26.48 16.11 10.98
N ILE A 207 -25.65 15.06 10.97
CA ILE A 207 -25.83 13.92 10.05
C ILE A 207 -27.00 13.03 10.48
N GLY A 208 -27.22 12.88 11.79
CA GLY A 208 -28.25 11.99 12.35
C GLY A 208 -27.85 10.51 12.40
N SER A 209 -26.56 10.19 12.29
CA SER A 209 -26.01 8.83 12.40
C SER A 209 -24.65 8.82 13.09
N THR A 210 -24.23 7.65 13.57
CA THR A 210 -22.90 7.45 14.17
C THR A 210 -21.83 7.41 13.08
N VAL A 211 -20.80 8.23 13.25
CA VAL A 211 -19.62 8.33 12.38
C VAL A 211 -18.38 7.83 13.10
N TYR A 212 -18.26 8.09 14.40
CA TYR A 212 -17.05 7.86 15.17
C TYR A 212 -17.17 6.64 16.08
N TYR A 213 -16.20 5.75 15.99
CA TYR A 213 -16.15 4.49 16.71
C TYR A 213 -14.78 4.32 17.38
N THR A 214 -14.74 3.44 18.39
CA THR A 214 -13.53 2.96 19.03
C THR A 214 -13.33 1.48 18.75
N VAL A 215 -12.06 1.07 18.65
CA VAL A 215 -11.63 -0.31 18.58
C VAL A 215 -10.57 -0.59 19.64
N ASP A 216 -10.52 -1.84 20.11
CA ASP A 216 -9.57 -2.26 21.15
C ASP A 216 -8.16 -2.52 20.58
N ASP A 217 -8.07 -2.91 19.31
CA ASP A 217 -6.81 -3.26 18.67
C ASP A 217 -5.96 -2.00 18.40
N PRO A 218 -4.63 -2.06 18.66
CA PRO A 218 -3.74 -0.97 18.30
C PRO A 218 -3.63 -0.83 16.78
N VAL A 219 -3.55 0.42 16.31
CA VAL A 219 -3.43 0.73 14.88
C VAL A 219 -2.01 1.25 14.61
N PRO A 220 -1.08 0.40 14.14
CA PRO A 220 0.33 0.80 13.97
C PRO A 220 0.55 1.76 12.79
N CYS A 221 -0.42 1.88 11.89
CA CYS A 221 -0.39 2.80 10.76
C CYS A 221 -1.83 3.18 10.44
N SER A 222 -2.13 4.49 10.40
CA SER A 222 -3.50 4.92 10.08
C SER A 222 -3.81 4.69 8.60
N ILE A 223 -5.04 4.28 8.32
CA ILE A 223 -5.58 4.04 6.99
C ILE A 223 -6.69 5.07 6.74
N ASP A 224 -6.61 5.83 5.66
CA ASP A 224 -7.76 6.55 5.10
C ASP A 224 -8.09 5.96 3.73
N LEU A 225 -9.25 5.29 3.61
CA LEU A 225 -9.78 4.76 2.35
C LEU A 225 -10.81 5.74 1.78
N ILE A 226 -10.48 6.34 0.64
CA ILE A 226 -11.30 7.33 -0.06
C ILE A 226 -11.96 6.67 -1.28
N ASP A 227 -13.28 6.83 -1.41
CA ASP A 227 -14.12 6.32 -2.52
C ASP A 227 -13.94 4.83 -2.87
N GLY A 228 -13.35 4.07 -1.95
CA GLY A 228 -13.09 2.65 -2.12
C GLY A 228 -11.97 2.30 -3.12
N ASP A 229 -11.19 3.27 -3.60
CA ASP A 229 -10.13 3.06 -4.60
C ASP A 229 -8.77 3.70 -4.28
N THR A 230 -8.72 4.61 -3.30
CA THR A 230 -7.50 5.34 -2.93
C THR A 230 -7.25 5.17 -1.44
N VAL A 231 -6.06 4.70 -1.09
CA VAL A 231 -5.62 4.52 0.31
C VAL A 231 -4.53 5.53 0.64
N PHE A 232 -4.68 6.21 1.76
CA PHE A 232 -3.60 6.90 2.43
C PHE A 232 -3.14 6.10 3.65
N LEU A 233 -1.83 5.88 3.75
CA LEU A 233 -1.18 5.25 4.90
C LEU A 233 -0.39 6.30 5.65
N THR A 234 -0.81 6.62 6.88
CA THR A 234 -0.08 7.56 7.75
C THR A 234 0.81 6.77 8.69
N VAL A 235 2.12 7.05 8.63
CA VAL A 235 3.16 6.41 9.42
C VAL A 235 3.78 7.44 10.35
N ASP A 236 3.67 7.23 11.66
CA ASP A 236 4.21 8.14 12.66
C ASP A 236 5.74 8.19 12.60
N ARG A 237 6.31 9.37 12.88
CA ARG A 237 7.77 9.58 12.94
C ARG A 237 8.22 9.39 14.39
N GLU A 238 8.57 8.17 14.78
CA GLU A 238 8.92 7.86 16.20
C GLU A 238 9.99 8.78 16.84
N GLN A 239 10.96 9.28 16.06
CA GLN A 239 12.07 10.12 16.56
C GLN A 239 11.88 11.63 16.36
N HIS A 240 10.86 12.06 15.63
CA HIS A 240 10.61 13.48 15.31
C HIS A 240 9.10 13.73 15.31
N SER A 241 8.62 14.79 15.96
CA SER A 241 7.19 15.14 15.87
C SER A 241 6.73 15.21 14.40
N GLY A 242 5.72 14.42 14.01
CA GLY A 242 5.13 14.45 12.67
C GLY A 242 4.84 13.06 12.13
N PHE A 243 4.45 13.00 10.86
CA PHE A 243 4.04 11.78 10.19
C PHE A 243 4.43 11.87 8.71
N ASP A 244 4.52 10.71 8.06
CA ASP A 244 4.60 10.59 6.61
C ASP A 244 3.35 9.92 6.08
N ILE A 245 2.89 10.35 4.90
CA ILE A 245 1.68 9.80 4.30
C ILE A 245 2.03 9.23 2.93
N LEU A 246 1.76 7.94 2.73
CA LEU A 246 1.83 7.30 1.43
C LEU A 246 0.44 7.28 0.80
N ARG A 247 0.32 7.73 -0.44
CA ARG A 247 -0.89 7.54 -1.26
C ARG A 247 -0.70 6.33 -2.17
N CYS A 248 -1.65 5.40 -2.19
CA CYS A 248 -1.62 4.20 -3.01
C CYS A 248 -2.99 3.88 -3.60
N THR A 249 -3.02 3.38 -4.83
CA THR A 249 -4.23 2.90 -5.53
C THR A 249 -4.10 1.45 -5.97
N HIS A 250 -3.07 0.73 -5.50
CA HIS A 250 -2.84 -0.66 -5.87
C HIS A 250 -4.00 -1.54 -5.38
N PRO A 251 -4.64 -2.36 -6.24
CA PRO A 251 -5.86 -3.10 -5.87
C PRO A 251 -5.72 -4.00 -4.63
N ALA A 252 -4.55 -4.60 -4.43
CA ALA A 252 -4.29 -5.41 -3.22
C ALA A 252 -4.29 -4.57 -1.93
N VAL A 253 -3.72 -3.36 -1.97
CA VAL A 253 -3.68 -2.44 -0.81
C VAL A 253 -5.07 -1.90 -0.52
N VAL A 254 -5.80 -1.50 -1.57
CA VAL A 254 -7.20 -1.05 -1.47
C VAL A 254 -8.09 -2.13 -0.87
N ARG A 255 -7.98 -3.37 -1.34
CA ARG A 255 -8.74 -4.51 -0.82
C ARG A 255 -8.41 -4.76 0.65
N TRP A 256 -7.13 -4.84 0.99
CA TRP A 256 -6.70 -5.06 2.37
C TRP A 256 -7.18 -3.94 3.31
N ALA A 257 -7.08 -2.68 2.89
CA ALA A 257 -7.54 -1.54 3.68
C ALA A 257 -9.03 -1.66 3.99
N ARG A 258 -9.83 -1.94 2.96
CA ARG A 258 -11.28 -2.15 3.09
C ARG A 258 -11.59 -3.31 4.04
N GLU A 259 -11.04 -4.49 3.79
CA GLU A 259 -11.29 -5.70 4.60
C GLU A 259 -10.84 -5.51 6.06
N THR A 260 -9.76 -4.76 6.28
CA THR A 260 -9.27 -4.43 7.62
C THR A 260 -10.21 -3.49 8.34
N ILE A 261 -10.67 -2.42 7.68
CA ILE A 261 -11.64 -1.48 8.27
C ILE A 261 -12.98 -2.17 8.53
N GLU A 262 -13.50 -2.94 7.57
CA GLU A 262 -14.77 -3.67 7.71
C GLU A 262 -14.73 -4.65 8.88
N ARG A 263 -13.63 -5.39 9.03
CA ARG A 263 -13.42 -6.31 10.16
C ARG A 263 -13.39 -5.57 11.49
N GLN A 264 -12.64 -4.48 11.58
CA GLN A 264 -12.55 -3.67 12.79
C GLN A 264 -13.90 -3.02 13.14
N LEU A 265 -14.65 -2.55 12.15
CA LEU A 265 -15.97 -1.95 12.33
C LEU A 265 -17.02 -2.94 12.85
N ALA A 266 -16.92 -4.22 12.47
CA ALA A 266 -17.87 -5.25 12.92
C ALA A 266 -17.89 -5.41 14.45
N ASP A 267 -16.75 -5.22 15.11
CA ASP A 267 -16.58 -5.34 16.56
C ASP A 267 -16.46 -3.98 17.27
N ALA A 268 -16.53 -2.87 16.52
CA ALA A 268 -16.32 -1.53 17.04
C ALA A 268 -17.47 -1.03 17.92
N THR A 269 -17.14 -0.14 18.86
CA THR A 269 -18.12 0.50 19.74
C THR A 269 -18.30 1.97 19.38
N PRO A 270 -19.54 2.49 19.25
CA PRO A 270 -19.76 3.93 19.06
C PRO A 270 -19.09 4.77 20.15
N LEU A 271 -18.42 5.85 19.75
CA LEU A 271 -17.59 6.67 20.65
C LEU A 271 -18.39 7.26 21.83
N ASP A 272 -19.67 7.60 21.63
CA ASP A 272 -20.54 8.13 22.70
C ASP A 272 -20.81 7.12 23.84
N ARG A 273 -20.71 5.81 23.56
CA ARG A 273 -20.83 4.79 24.62
C ARG A 273 -19.66 4.81 25.59
N CYS A 274 -18.47 5.24 25.15
CA CYS A 274 -17.30 5.37 26.01
C CYS A 274 -17.47 6.45 27.08
N LEU A 275 -18.24 7.50 26.79
CA LEU A 275 -18.55 8.57 27.74
C LEU A 275 -19.55 8.11 28.80
N SER A 276 -20.56 7.36 28.37
CA SER A 276 -21.60 6.80 29.24
C SER A 276 -21.04 5.77 30.23
N ALA A 277 -19.93 5.12 29.90
CA ALA A 277 -19.23 4.19 30.80
C ALA A 277 -18.33 4.90 31.83
N ARG A 278 -17.96 6.17 31.59
CA ARG A 278 -17.10 6.98 32.46
C ARG A 278 -17.87 7.89 33.44
N SER A 279 -19.15 8.15 33.18
CA SER A 279 -20.07 8.95 34.02
C SER A 279 -20.75 8.14 35.11
#